data_AF-A0A382XMB1-F1
#
_entry.id   AF-A0A382XMB1-F1
#
_cell.length_a   1.000
_cell.length_b   1.000
_cell.length_c   1.000
_cell.angle_alpha   90.00
_cell.angle_beta   90.00
_cell.angle_gamma   90.00
#
_symmetry.space_group_name_H-M   'P 1'
#
loop_
_entity.id
_entity.type
_entity.pdbx_description
1 polymer ?
#
loop_
_entity_poly.entity_id
_entity_poly.type
_entity_poly.pdbx_seq_one_letter_code
_entity_poly.pdbx_strand_id
1 'polypeptide(L)'
;MLTADDCRSVLVVAITPRLPDRSVDLVGVRGNVRYLVDRGVDFLMPECGTGLVYDAELGEYEAVVAAFMDEAGGDALVVPGIGPGYGRSLEMGRIARNLGVAGVMIMPVVGPASAGGVTVGIGNLVERVGLPTILYQRRLDIMPPDQVSDLCRLDGVVGLKYAVDDIGVFRRIATAAG
;
A
#
# COMPACT_ATOMS: atom_id res chain seq x y z
N MET A 1 14.86 -4.04 2.73
CA MET A 1 13.46 -4.11 3.21
C MET A 1 13.12 -2.73 3.72
N LEU A 2 11.91 -2.24 3.42
CA LEU A 2 11.44 -0.92 3.81
C LEU A 2 11.46 -0.73 5.35
N THR A 3 11.86 0.46 5.79
CA THR A 3 11.92 0.90 7.19
C THR A 3 11.10 2.18 7.41
N ALA A 4 10.95 2.61 8.66
CA ALA A 4 10.28 3.87 8.97
C ALA A 4 11.05 5.11 8.48
N ASP A 5 12.39 5.08 8.40
CA ASP A 5 13.18 6.21 7.92
C ASP A 5 13.02 6.41 6.40
N ASP A 6 12.86 5.32 5.65
CA ASP A 6 12.56 5.37 4.21
C ASP A 6 11.22 6.10 3.92
N CYS A 7 10.30 6.13 4.89
CA CYS A 7 9.03 6.87 4.77
C CYS A 7 9.20 8.39 4.90
N ARG A 8 10.40 8.91 5.22
CA ARG A 8 10.70 10.36 5.27
C ARG A 8 10.99 10.93 3.88
N SER A 9 10.16 10.55 2.91
CA SER A 9 10.23 10.98 1.51
C SER A 9 8.87 11.48 1.01
N VAL A 10 8.79 11.86 -0.27
CA VAL A 10 7.54 12.08 -1.00
C VAL A 10 7.11 10.76 -1.63
N LEU A 11 6.10 10.12 -1.05
CA LEU A 11 5.55 8.86 -1.55
C LEU A 11 4.55 9.14 -2.69
N VAL A 12 4.86 8.71 -3.91
CA VAL A 12 4.00 8.94 -5.08
C VAL A 12 3.06 7.76 -5.28
N VAL A 13 1.76 8.01 -5.08
CA VAL A 13 0.70 7.05 -5.39
C VAL A 13 0.41 7.11 -6.89
N ALA A 14 1.02 6.20 -7.64
CA ALA A 14 1.00 6.25 -9.10
C ALA A 14 -0.36 5.79 -9.66
N ILE A 15 -0.76 6.39 -10.78
CA ILE A 15 -1.87 5.90 -11.60
C ILE A 15 -1.48 4.61 -12.32
N THR A 16 -2.48 3.83 -12.73
CA THR A 16 -2.31 2.68 -13.64
C THR A 16 -2.87 3.06 -15.01
N PRO A 17 -2.02 3.42 -16.00
CA PRO A 17 -2.45 3.70 -17.37
C PRO A 17 -3.26 2.57 -18.00
N ARG A 18 -4.29 2.95 -18.76
CA ARG A 18 -5.23 2.03 -19.40
C ARG A 18 -5.40 2.42 -20.86
N LEU A 19 -5.49 1.43 -21.74
CA LEU A 19 -5.78 1.61 -23.16
C LEU A 19 -7.26 2.01 -23.38
N PRO A 20 -7.65 2.46 -24.60
CA PRO A 20 -9.04 2.80 -24.88
C PRO A 20 -10.04 1.66 -24.63
N ASP A 21 -9.60 0.41 -24.77
CA ASP A 21 -10.38 -0.79 -24.47
C ASP A 21 -10.41 -1.18 -22.99
N ARG A 22 -9.77 -0.37 -22.13
CA ARG A 22 -9.64 -0.55 -20.67
C ARG A 22 -8.68 -1.65 -20.21
N SER A 23 -7.96 -2.31 -21.12
CA SER A 23 -6.83 -3.16 -20.73
C SER A 23 -5.68 -2.30 -20.17
N VAL A 24 -4.80 -2.90 -19.35
CA VAL A 24 -3.63 -2.21 -18.79
C VAL A 24 -2.66 -1.81 -19.91
N ASP A 25 -2.25 -0.55 -19.91
CA ASP A 25 -1.18 -0.05 -20.79
C ASP A 25 0.19 -0.18 -20.11
N LEU A 26 0.83 -1.35 -20.25
CA LEU A 26 2.14 -1.61 -19.63
C LEU A 26 3.27 -0.72 -20.19
N VAL A 27 3.15 -0.24 -21.43
CA VAL A 27 4.12 0.70 -22.01
C VAL A 27 3.97 2.06 -21.32
N GLY A 28 2.73 2.51 -21.14
CA GLY A 28 2.42 3.72 -20.37
C GLY A 28 2.83 3.62 -18.91
N VAL A 29 2.64 2.46 -18.26
CA VAL A 29 3.12 2.19 -16.89
C VAL A 29 4.63 2.42 -16.80
N ARG A 30 5.43 1.77 -17.66
CA ARG A 30 6.90 1.92 -17.66
C ARG A 30 7.32 3.36 -17.94
N GLY A 31 6.70 4.01 -18.93
CA GLY A 31 6.97 5.42 -19.23
C GLY A 31 6.71 6.34 -18.03
N ASN A 32 5.63 6.11 -17.28
CA ASN A 32 5.31 6.88 -16.08
C ASN A 32 6.33 6.65 -14.96
N VAL A 33 6.75 5.41 -14.72
CA VAL A 33 7.79 5.08 -13.74
C VAL A 33 9.07 5.80 -14.08
N ARG A 34 9.58 5.65 -15.31
CA ARG A 34 10.83 6.30 -15.73
C ARG A 34 10.76 7.81 -15.61
N TYR A 35 9.63 8.41 -16.02
CA TYR A 35 9.40 9.85 -15.89
C TYR A 35 9.53 10.35 -14.43
N LEU A 36 8.97 9.61 -13.46
CA LEU A 36 9.00 9.94 -12.04
C LEU A 36 10.40 9.75 -11.45
N VAL A 37 11.03 8.62 -11.73
CA VAL A 37 12.37 8.30 -11.22
C VAL A 37 13.42 9.28 -11.78
N ASP A 38 13.36 9.64 -13.06
CA ASP A 38 14.24 10.66 -13.67
C ASP A 38 14.11 12.04 -13.01
N ARG A 39 13.03 12.28 -12.27
CA ARG A 39 12.77 13.52 -11.51
C ARG A 39 13.08 13.39 -10.03
N GLY A 40 13.74 12.32 -9.63
CA GLY A 40 14.19 12.08 -8.27
C GLY A 40 13.12 11.53 -7.33
N VAL A 41 12.04 10.96 -7.86
CA VAL A 41 11.09 10.19 -7.03
C VAL A 41 11.74 8.85 -6.70
N ASP A 42 11.97 8.61 -5.41
CA ASP A 42 12.63 7.41 -4.87
C ASP A 42 11.65 6.47 -4.14
N PHE A 43 10.36 6.81 -4.09
CA PHE A 43 9.32 6.00 -3.44
C PHE A 43 8.02 5.99 -4.25
N LEU A 44 7.75 4.85 -4.88
CA LEU A 44 6.59 4.63 -5.74
C LEU A 44 5.59 3.66 -5.10
N MET A 45 4.31 4.04 -5.13
CA MET A 45 3.20 3.26 -4.60
C MET A 45 2.19 2.93 -5.72
N PRO A 46 2.46 1.90 -6.55
CA PRO A 46 1.50 1.43 -7.54
C PRO A 46 0.32 0.69 -6.89
N GLU A 47 -0.72 0.40 -7.68
CA GLU A 47 -1.83 -0.47 -7.24
C GLU A 47 -2.36 -0.11 -5.84
N CYS A 48 -2.49 1.19 -5.62
CA CYS A 48 -3.12 1.78 -4.44
C CYS A 48 -4.46 2.41 -4.85
N GLY A 49 -5.04 3.27 -4.01
CA GLY A 49 -6.29 3.96 -4.33
C GLY A 49 -6.26 4.70 -5.69
N THR A 50 -5.22 5.50 -5.95
CA THR A 50 -5.05 6.24 -7.23
C THR A 50 -4.76 5.31 -8.41
N GLY A 51 -4.13 4.17 -8.16
CA GLY A 51 -3.86 3.12 -9.16
C GLY A 51 -5.07 2.22 -9.44
N LEU A 52 -6.21 2.44 -8.76
CA LEU A 52 -7.45 1.66 -8.93
C LEU A 52 -7.28 0.15 -8.71
N VAL A 53 -6.52 -0.25 -7.69
CA VAL A 53 -6.35 -1.67 -7.30
C VAL A 53 -7.65 -2.45 -7.10
N TYR A 54 -8.74 -1.74 -6.80
CA TYR A 54 -10.08 -2.30 -6.65
C TYR A 54 -10.61 -2.97 -7.91
N ASP A 55 -10.14 -2.51 -9.08
CA ASP A 55 -10.62 -2.94 -10.40
C ASP A 55 -9.65 -3.94 -11.06
N ALA A 56 -8.45 -4.13 -10.49
CA ALA A 56 -7.44 -5.00 -11.07
C ALA A 56 -7.82 -6.47 -10.90
N GLU A 57 -7.61 -7.28 -11.94
CA GLU A 57 -7.50 -8.73 -11.77
C GLU A 57 -6.13 -9.11 -11.17
N LEU A 58 -5.98 -10.33 -10.61
CA LEU A 58 -4.71 -10.73 -10.00
C LEU A 58 -3.55 -10.74 -11.01
N GLY A 59 -3.82 -11.19 -12.24
CA GLY A 59 -2.81 -11.17 -13.31
C GLY A 59 -2.43 -9.75 -13.74
N GLU A 60 -3.41 -8.83 -13.78
CA GLU A 60 -3.13 -7.41 -14.04
C GLU A 60 -2.28 -6.78 -12.93
N TYR A 61 -2.66 -7.02 -11.68
CA TYR A 61 -1.91 -6.56 -10.50
C TYR A 61 -0.46 -7.04 -10.56
N GLU A 62 -0.23 -8.33 -10.81
CA GLU A 62 1.11 -8.90 -10.95
C GLU A 62 1.90 -8.23 -12.07
N ALA A 63 1.30 -8.08 -13.26
CA ALA A 63 1.96 -7.46 -14.42
C ALA A 63 2.33 -5.99 -14.18
N VAL A 64 1.45 -5.21 -13.54
CA VAL A 64 1.71 -3.81 -13.22
C VAL A 64 2.82 -3.70 -12.18
N VAL A 65 2.74 -4.44 -11.07
CA VAL A 65 3.77 -4.38 -10.01
C VAL A 65 5.12 -4.84 -10.55
N ALA A 66 5.16 -5.89 -11.38
CA ALA A 66 6.39 -6.32 -12.05
C ALA A 66 6.97 -5.22 -12.95
N ALA A 67 6.13 -4.53 -13.73
CA ALA A 67 6.60 -3.42 -14.57
C ALA A 67 7.17 -2.26 -13.74
N PHE A 68 6.59 -1.95 -12.58
CA PHE A 68 7.16 -0.97 -11.64
C PHE A 68 8.52 -1.42 -11.11
N MET A 69 8.64 -2.69 -10.68
CA MET A 69 9.90 -3.24 -10.16
C MET A 69 11.01 -3.20 -11.22
N ASP A 70 10.73 -3.68 -12.43
CA ASP A 70 11.68 -3.71 -13.54
C ASP A 70 12.18 -2.31 -13.89
N GLU A 71 11.25 -1.35 -14.04
CA GLU A 71 11.56 -0.02 -14.56
C GLU A 71 12.15 0.91 -13.50
N ALA A 72 11.77 0.74 -12.23
CA ALA A 72 12.42 1.44 -11.13
C ALA A 72 13.89 1.03 -10.98
N GLY A 73 14.25 -0.21 -11.34
CA GLY A 73 15.65 -0.63 -11.50
C GLY A 73 16.52 -0.51 -10.24
N GLY A 74 15.92 -0.36 -9.06
CA GLY A 74 16.61 -0.07 -7.80
C GLY A 74 16.82 1.42 -7.49
N ASP A 75 16.47 2.32 -8.40
CA ASP A 75 16.51 3.78 -8.18
C ASP A 75 15.40 4.26 -7.22
N ALA A 76 14.32 3.48 -7.10
CA ALA A 76 13.18 3.79 -6.23
C ALA A 76 12.64 2.54 -5.53
N LEU A 77 12.16 2.70 -4.30
CA LEU A 77 11.38 1.71 -3.59
C LEU A 77 9.99 1.57 -4.23
N VAL A 78 9.54 0.34 -4.38
CA VAL A 78 8.19 0.03 -4.87
C VAL A 78 7.39 -0.63 -3.75
N VAL A 79 6.24 -0.04 -3.42
CA VAL A 79 5.36 -0.47 -2.33
C VAL A 79 3.91 -0.50 -2.82
N PRO A 80 3.44 -1.64 -3.39
CA PRO A 80 2.09 -1.73 -3.91
C PRO A 80 1.03 -1.79 -2.80
N GLY A 81 -0.20 -1.43 -3.14
CA GLY A 81 -1.36 -1.67 -2.27
C GLY A 81 -1.85 -3.11 -2.35
N ILE A 82 -2.36 -3.65 -1.24
CA ILE A 82 -3.01 -4.98 -1.20
C ILE A 82 -4.41 -4.89 -0.59
N GLY A 83 -5.34 -5.70 -1.10
CA GLY A 83 -6.71 -5.79 -0.61
C GLY A 83 -7.75 -5.31 -1.64
N PRO A 84 -8.91 -4.79 -1.21
CA PRO A 84 -9.32 -4.48 0.17
C PRO A 84 -9.89 -5.68 0.96
N GLY A 85 -10.15 -6.82 0.32
CA GLY A 85 -10.63 -8.02 1.01
C GLY A 85 -9.50 -8.80 1.70
N TYR A 86 -9.79 -9.51 2.79
CA TYR A 86 -8.78 -10.30 3.53
C TYR A 86 -8.13 -11.38 2.65
N GLY A 87 -8.94 -12.22 1.99
CA GLY A 87 -8.42 -13.27 1.08
C GLY A 87 -7.63 -12.68 -0.08
N ARG A 88 -8.15 -11.61 -0.68
CA ARG A 88 -7.49 -10.88 -1.77
C ARG A 88 -6.15 -10.28 -1.35
N SER A 89 -6.06 -9.75 -0.13
CA SER A 89 -4.83 -9.22 0.46
C SER A 89 -3.75 -10.31 0.60
N LEU A 90 -4.15 -11.53 0.96
CA LEU A 90 -3.21 -12.66 1.05
C LEU A 90 -2.68 -13.07 -0.35
N GLU A 91 -3.54 -13.09 -1.36
CA GLU A 91 -3.14 -13.39 -2.75
C GLU A 91 -2.18 -12.32 -3.30
N MET A 92 -2.57 -11.05 -3.21
CA MET A 92 -1.76 -9.91 -3.65
C MET A 92 -0.46 -9.79 -2.85
N GLY A 93 -0.49 -10.05 -1.53
CA GLY A 93 0.70 -10.06 -0.68
C GLY A 93 1.68 -11.18 -1.07
N ARG A 94 1.19 -12.35 -1.49
CA ARG A 94 2.04 -13.43 -2.02
C ARG A 94 2.70 -13.03 -3.33
N ILE A 95 1.95 -12.41 -4.24
CA ILE A 95 2.48 -11.89 -5.51
C ILE A 95 3.56 -10.84 -5.23
N ALA A 96 3.24 -9.84 -4.40
CA ALA A 96 4.17 -8.77 -4.03
C ALA A 96 5.48 -9.32 -3.45
N ARG A 97 5.40 -10.30 -2.53
CA ARG A 97 6.57 -10.95 -1.95
C ARG A 97 7.40 -11.69 -2.99
N ASN A 98 6.76 -12.43 -3.91
CA ASN A 98 7.46 -13.15 -4.97
C ASN A 98 8.19 -12.20 -5.94
N LEU A 99 7.63 -11.01 -6.17
CA LEU A 99 8.26 -9.96 -6.98
C LEU A 99 9.37 -9.19 -6.23
N GLY A 100 9.54 -9.42 -4.93
CA GLY A 100 10.61 -8.79 -4.15
C GLY A 100 10.39 -7.30 -3.85
N VAL A 101 9.14 -6.84 -3.77
CA VAL A 101 8.83 -5.44 -3.44
C VAL A 101 9.37 -5.04 -2.06
N ALA A 102 9.58 -3.75 -1.84
CA ALA A 102 10.18 -3.25 -0.60
C ALA A 102 9.26 -3.41 0.63
N GLY A 103 7.95 -3.37 0.40
CA GLY A 103 6.89 -3.47 1.39
C GLY A 103 5.52 -3.43 0.71
N VAL A 104 4.45 -3.36 1.49
CA VAL A 104 3.07 -3.20 0.97
C VAL A 104 2.30 -2.15 1.76
N MET A 105 1.25 -1.59 1.16
CA MET A 105 0.23 -0.84 1.90
C MET A 105 -1.06 -1.65 1.98
N ILE A 106 -1.56 -1.92 3.19
CA ILE A 106 -2.87 -2.58 3.34
C ILE A 106 -3.96 -1.56 3.06
N MET A 107 -4.76 -1.83 2.03
CA MET A 107 -5.96 -1.05 1.72
C MET A 107 -7.03 -1.30 2.80
N PRO A 108 -7.81 -0.27 3.20
CA PRO A 108 -8.85 -0.43 4.21
C PRO A 108 -9.83 -1.54 3.85
N VAL A 109 -10.21 -2.34 4.84
CA VAL A 109 -11.18 -3.44 4.64
C VAL A 109 -12.54 -2.85 4.30
N VAL A 110 -13.02 -3.13 3.08
CA VAL A 110 -14.33 -2.73 2.61
C VAL A 110 -15.27 -3.93 2.68
N GLY A 111 -16.37 -3.79 3.40
CA GLY A 111 -17.40 -4.83 3.52
C GLY A 111 -17.91 -5.02 4.95
N PRO A 112 -18.88 -5.94 5.16
CA PRO A 112 -19.42 -6.20 6.49
C PRO A 112 -18.37 -6.76 7.43
N ALA A 113 -17.98 -5.98 8.44
CA ALA A 113 -17.07 -6.40 9.50
C ALA A 113 -17.34 -5.61 10.78
N SER A 114 -17.02 -6.20 11.93
CA SER A 114 -16.93 -5.44 13.19
C SER A 114 -15.57 -4.74 13.28
N ALA A 115 -15.49 -3.62 13.99
CA ALA A 115 -14.23 -2.91 14.19
C ALA A 115 -13.15 -3.82 14.81
N GLY A 116 -13.50 -4.62 15.82
CA GLY A 116 -12.59 -5.61 16.42
C GLY A 116 -12.15 -6.68 15.42
N GLY A 117 -13.04 -7.14 14.53
CA GLY A 117 -12.71 -8.09 13.49
C GLY A 117 -11.73 -7.53 12.45
N VAL A 118 -11.89 -6.25 12.07
CA VAL A 118 -10.95 -5.55 11.17
C VAL A 118 -9.56 -5.49 11.82
N THR A 119 -9.47 -5.08 13.09
CA THR A 119 -8.20 -4.98 13.81
C THR A 119 -7.47 -6.33 13.91
N VAL A 120 -8.18 -7.40 14.30
CA VAL A 120 -7.61 -8.76 14.31
C VAL A 120 -7.19 -9.20 12.90
N GLY A 121 -8.02 -8.92 11.89
CA GLY A 121 -7.73 -9.25 10.49
C GLY A 121 -6.47 -8.56 9.97
N ILE A 122 -6.30 -7.25 10.23
CA ILE A 122 -5.11 -6.51 9.80
C ILE A 122 -3.87 -7.05 10.50
N GLY A 123 -3.92 -7.31 11.81
CA GLY A 123 -2.79 -7.93 12.54
C GLY A 123 -2.36 -9.26 11.92
N ASN A 124 -3.34 -10.12 11.59
CA ASN A 124 -3.07 -11.39 10.90
C ASN A 124 -2.50 -11.19 9.49
N LEU A 125 -2.92 -10.16 8.75
CA LEU A 125 -2.36 -9.86 7.42
C LEU A 125 -0.91 -9.43 7.53
N VAL A 126 -0.55 -8.55 8.47
CA VAL A 126 0.84 -8.12 8.70
C VAL A 126 1.74 -9.33 8.91
N GLU A 127 1.34 -10.25 9.78
CA GLU A 127 2.09 -11.49 10.07
C GLU A 127 2.20 -12.40 8.84
N ARG A 128 1.07 -12.67 8.16
CA ARG A 128 1.02 -13.67 7.07
C ARG A 128 1.64 -13.20 5.77
N VAL A 129 1.54 -11.92 5.45
CA VAL A 129 2.19 -11.33 4.28
C VAL A 129 3.70 -11.31 4.51
N GLY A 130 4.14 -10.98 5.73
CA GLY A 130 5.56 -11.05 6.12
C GLY A 130 6.43 -10.03 5.38
N LEU A 131 5.84 -8.92 4.93
CA LEU A 131 6.53 -7.78 4.33
C LEU A 131 6.33 -6.54 5.22
N PRO A 132 7.28 -5.58 5.22
CA PRO A 132 7.06 -4.28 5.84
C PRO A 132 5.77 -3.65 5.35
N THR A 133 4.93 -3.21 6.29
CA THR A 133 3.56 -2.82 6.00
C THR A 133 3.31 -1.37 6.37
N ILE A 134 2.70 -0.64 5.45
CA ILE A 134 2.08 0.66 5.70
C ILE A 134 0.59 0.43 5.92
N LEU A 135 0.07 0.89 7.05
CA LEU A 135 -1.36 0.90 7.33
C LEU A 135 -2.02 2.10 6.66
N TYR A 136 -3.32 2.02 6.38
CA TYR A 136 -4.07 3.13 5.81
C TYR A 136 -5.35 3.43 6.62
N GLN A 137 -5.41 4.62 7.22
CA GLN A 137 -6.59 5.18 7.84
C GLN A 137 -7.23 6.23 6.91
N ARG A 138 -8.52 6.05 6.58
CA ARG A 138 -9.32 7.01 5.80
C ARG A 138 -10.73 7.14 6.36
N ARG A 139 -11.43 8.21 5.97
CA ARG A 139 -12.74 8.59 6.53
C ARG A 139 -13.84 7.52 6.39
N LEU A 140 -13.89 6.81 5.25
CA LEU A 140 -14.97 5.84 4.97
C LEU A 140 -14.87 4.55 5.82
N ASP A 141 -13.68 4.22 6.30
CA ASP A 141 -13.37 2.96 6.98
C ASP A 141 -12.59 3.25 8.27
N ILE A 142 -13.11 4.19 9.05
CA ILE A 142 -12.41 4.77 10.20
C ILE A 142 -12.30 3.74 11.33
N MET A 143 -11.08 3.31 11.66
CA MET A 143 -10.82 2.49 12.85
C MET A 143 -10.70 3.36 14.12
N PRO A 144 -11.01 2.81 15.31
CA PRO A 144 -10.78 3.49 16.58
C PRO A 144 -9.30 3.86 16.77
N PRO A 145 -8.97 5.08 17.24
CA PRO A 145 -7.59 5.55 17.36
C PRO A 145 -6.66 4.63 18.17
N ASP A 146 -7.16 4.07 19.28
CA ASP A 146 -6.37 3.19 20.14
C ASP A 146 -5.99 1.90 19.39
N GLN A 147 -6.94 1.32 18.64
CA GLN A 147 -6.69 0.13 17.81
C GLN A 147 -5.69 0.41 16.69
N VAL A 148 -5.77 1.59 16.06
CA VAL A 148 -4.77 1.99 15.05
C VAL A 148 -3.40 2.11 15.69
N SER A 149 -3.30 2.73 16.87
CA SER A 149 -2.02 2.89 17.57
C SER A 149 -1.43 1.54 18.00
N ASP A 150 -2.26 0.58 18.42
CA ASP A 150 -1.82 -0.77 18.74
C ASP A 150 -1.29 -1.52 17.52
N LEU A 151 -1.98 -1.40 16.37
CA LEU A 151 -1.50 -1.97 15.10
C LEU A 151 -0.18 -1.32 14.65
N CYS A 152 0.00 -0.01 14.86
CA CYS A 152 1.24 0.68 14.51
C CYS A 152 2.47 0.20 15.30
N ARG A 153 2.27 -0.46 16.46
CA ARG A 153 3.36 -1.01 17.27
C ARG A 153 3.77 -2.44 16.91
N LEU A 154 3.12 -3.05 15.93
CA LEU A 154 3.51 -4.38 15.45
C LEU A 154 4.86 -4.29 14.71
N ASP A 155 5.77 -5.24 14.96
CA ASP A 155 7.13 -5.24 14.38
C ASP A 155 7.16 -5.14 12.84
N GLY A 156 6.12 -5.63 12.15
CA GLY A 156 6.01 -5.57 10.70
C GLY A 156 5.42 -4.27 10.14
N VAL A 157 4.97 -3.35 10.99
CA VAL A 157 4.36 -2.09 10.58
C VAL A 157 5.40 -0.96 10.63
N VAL A 158 5.60 -0.31 9.49
CA VAL A 158 6.62 0.75 9.33
C VAL A 158 6.02 2.13 9.13
N GLY A 159 4.69 2.25 9.05
CA GLY A 159 4.04 3.54 8.90
C GLY A 159 2.52 3.48 8.85
N LEU A 160 1.92 4.65 8.98
CA LEU A 160 0.49 4.89 8.82
C LEU A 160 0.27 6.00 7.80
N LYS A 161 -0.38 5.68 6.69
CA LYS A 161 -1.00 6.67 5.81
C LYS A 161 -2.27 7.18 6.49
N TYR A 162 -2.29 8.45 6.87
CA TYR A 162 -3.43 9.08 7.52
C TYR A 162 -4.12 10.07 6.57
N ALA A 163 -5.34 9.75 6.13
CA ALA A 163 -6.14 10.59 5.24
C ALA A 163 -7.50 10.92 5.87
N VAL A 164 -7.45 11.43 7.09
CA VAL A 164 -8.60 12.01 7.80
C VAL A 164 -8.26 13.46 8.12
N ASP A 165 -9.24 14.35 7.97
CA ASP A 165 -9.13 15.78 8.21
C ASP A 165 -9.22 16.15 9.71
N ASP A 166 -8.57 15.35 10.57
CA ASP A 166 -8.51 15.57 12.01
C ASP A 166 -7.06 15.45 12.53
N ILE A 167 -6.37 16.59 12.57
CA ILE A 167 -5.00 16.67 13.07
C ILE A 167 -4.89 16.33 14.57
N GLY A 168 -5.97 16.50 15.34
CA GLY A 168 -5.99 16.18 16.76
C GLY A 168 -5.96 14.68 17.00
N VAL A 169 -6.75 13.91 16.24
CA VAL A 169 -6.70 12.44 16.22
C VAL A 169 -5.35 11.97 15.68
N PHE A 170 -4.86 12.54 14.58
CA PHE A 170 -3.54 12.21 14.04
C PHE A 170 -2.45 12.30 15.11
N ARG A 171 -2.39 13.42 15.83
CA ARG A 171 -1.39 13.64 16.89
C ARG A 171 -1.50 12.61 18.01
N ARG A 172 -2.73 12.25 18.42
CA ARG A 172 -2.93 11.22 19.45
C ARG A 172 -2.41 9.86 19.00
N ILE A 173 -2.73 9.44 17.78
CA ILE A 173 -2.26 8.17 17.21
C ILE A 173 -0.74 8.18 17.11
N ALA A 174 -0.15 9.21 16.51
CA ALA A 174 1.31 9.31 16.34
C ALA A 174 2.05 9.29 17.68
N THR A 175 1.55 10.02 18.69
CA THR A 175 2.17 10.01 20.03
C THR A 175 2.05 8.64 20.70
N ALA A 176 0.91 7.97 20.53
CA ALA A 176 0.68 6.67 21.14
C ALA A 176 1.49 5.56 20.48
N ALA A 177 1.64 5.59 19.16
CA ALA A 177 2.38 4.59 18.38
C ALA A 177 3.89 4.57 18.73
N GLY A 178 4.45 5.70 19.17
CA GLY A 178 5.89 5.88 19.39
C GLY A 178 6.60 6.34 18.13
#